data_AF-A0A2J8QNP5-F1
#
_entry.id   AF-A0A2J8QNP5-F1
#
_cell.length_a   1.000
_cell.length_b   1.000
_cell.length_c   1.000
_cell.angle_alpha   90.00
_cell.angle_beta   90.00
_cell.angle_gamma   90.00
#
_symmetry.space_group_name_H-M   'P 1'
#
loop_
_entity.id
_entity.type
_entity.pdbx_description
1 polymer ?
#
loop_
_entity_poly.entity_id
_entity_poly.type
_entity_poly.pdbx_seq_one_letter_code
_entity_poly.pdbx_strand_id
1 'polypeptide(L)'
;LFAVAFNLVKSYMSEETRRKVVILGENWKQELTKFISPDQLPVEFGGTMTDPDGNPKCLTKINYGGEVPKSYYLCEQVRLQYEHTRSVGRGSSLQVENEILFPGCVLRCPEV
;
A
#
# COMPACT_ATOMS: atom_id res chain seq x y z
N LEU A 1 8.31 -5.43 -3.24
CA LEU A 1 7.58 -4.15 -3.06
C LEU A 1 7.29 -3.82 -1.59
N PHE A 2 6.77 -4.76 -0.78
CA PHE A 2 6.45 -4.51 0.64
C PHE A 2 7.58 -3.81 1.42
N ALA A 3 8.83 -4.28 1.31
CA ALA A 3 9.96 -3.68 2.01
C ALA A 3 10.17 -2.19 1.67
N VAL A 4 9.95 -1.80 0.42
CA VAL A 4 10.06 -0.41 -0.04
C VAL A 4 8.94 0.44 0.57
N ALA A 5 7.69 -0.03 0.48
CA ALA A 5 6.54 0.65 1.06
C ALA A 5 6.65 0.77 2.59
N PHE A 6 7.07 -0.31 3.26
CA PHE A 6 7.27 -0.32 4.71
C PHE A 6 8.34 0.70 5.11
N ASN A 7 9.44 0.83 4.36
CA ASN A 7 10.46 1.84 4.63
C ASN A 7 9.94 3.28 4.50
N LEU A 8 9.01 3.55 3.58
CA LEU A 8 8.38 4.88 3.46
C LEU A 8 7.54 5.24 4.68
N VAL A 9 6.84 4.25 5.28
CA VAL A 9 5.98 4.48 6.46
C VAL A 9 6.79 4.38 7.76
N LYS A 10 7.88 3.62 7.77
CA LYS A 10 8.70 3.33 8.95
C LYS A 10 9.15 4.60 9.67
N SER A 11 9.52 5.65 8.95
CA SER A 11 9.93 6.94 9.53
C SER A 11 8.88 7.57 10.44
N TYR A 12 7.60 7.27 10.23
CA TYR A 12 6.48 7.82 11.00
C TYR A 12 6.06 6.93 12.18
N MET A 13 6.63 5.72 12.33
CA MET A 13 6.31 4.80 13.41
C MET A 13 7.28 4.94 14.59
N SER A 14 6.76 5.00 15.81
CA SER A 14 7.55 4.93 17.04
C SER A 14 8.23 3.56 17.17
N GLU A 15 9.28 3.47 17.98
CA GLU A 15 9.95 2.19 18.23
C GLU A 15 8.99 1.16 18.85
N GLU A 16 8.12 1.60 19.75
CA GLU A 16 7.12 0.74 20.37
C GLU A 16 6.14 0.16 19.34
N THR A 17 5.64 0.99 18.40
CA THR A 17 4.77 0.52 17.32
C THR A 17 5.51 -0.45 16.40
N ARG A 18 6.76 -0.17 16.04
CA ARG A 18 7.56 -1.04 15.17
C ARG A 18 7.76 -2.42 15.79
N ARG A 19 7.94 -2.52 17.11
CA ARG A 19 8.09 -3.80 17.82
C ARG A 19 6.81 -4.65 17.81
N LYS A 20 5.64 -4.03 17.61
CA LYS A 20 4.33 -4.72 17.55
C LYS A 20 3.97 -5.19 16.13
N VAL A 21 4.70 -4.75 15.10
CA VAL A 21 4.45 -5.18 13.72
C VAL A 21 4.99 -6.58 13.50
N VAL A 22 4.10 -7.51 13.15
CA VAL A 22 4.46 -8.90 12.80
C VAL A 22 4.16 -9.12 11.31
N ILE A 23 5.17 -9.57 10.56
CA ILE A 23 5.02 -9.89 9.13
C ILE A 23 4.89 -11.41 9.02
N LEU A 24 3.70 -11.88 8.67
CA LEU A 24 3.41 -13.30 8.49
C LEU A 24 3.80 -13.79 7.10
N GLY A 25 4.25 -15.04 7.01
CA GLY A 25 4.62 -15.72 5.77
C GLY A 25 3.45 -16.44 5.11
N GLU A 26 3.70 -17.53 4.38
CA GLU A 26 2.69 -18.26 3.61
C GLU A 26 1.53 -18.82 4.46
N ASN A 27 1.83 -19.28 5.68
CA ASN A 27 0.84 -19.83 6.61
C ASN A 27 0.08 -18.77 7.41
N TRP A 28 -0.03 -17.53 6.89
CA TRP A 28 -0.61 -16.39 7.59
C TRP A 28 -2.03 -16.64 8.10
N LYS A 29 -2.88 -17.38 7.36
CA LYS A 29 -4.26 -17.70 7.79
C LYS A 29 -4.27 -18.52 9.09
N GLN A 30 -3.39 -19.52 9.20
CA GLN A 30 -3.29 -20.36 10.39
C GLN A 30 -2.66 -19.60 11.55
N GLU A 31 -1.64 -18.79 11.29
CA GLU A 31 -1.01 -17.96 12.32
C GLU A 31 -1.99 -16.93 12.90
N LEU A 32 -2.83 -16.29 12.07
CA LEU A 32 -3.85 -15.34 12.55
C LEU A 32 -4.82 -15.94 13.57
N THR A 33 -5.23 -17.19 13.37
CA THR A 33 -6.15 -17.88 14.31
C THR A 33 -5.54 -18.13 15.69
N LYS A 34 -4.22 -17.99 15.85
CA LYS A 34 -3.57 -18.05 17.18
C LYS A 34 -3.78 -16.78 17.99
N PHE A 35 -4.03 -15.66 17.32
CA PHE A 35 -4.22 -14.35 17.96
C PHE A 35 -5.69 -13.97 18.07
N ILE A 36 -6.54 -14.48 17.18
CA ILE A 36 -7.95 -14.14 17.08
C ILE A 36 -8.76 -15.43 17.01
N SER A 37 -9.82 -15.53 17.83
CA SER A 37 -10.70 -16.69 17.81
C SER A 37 -11.35 -16.87 16.42
N PRO A 38 -11.47 -18.11 15.89
CA PRO A 38 -12.01 -18.35 14.56
C PRO A 38 -13.41 -17.76 14.31
N ASP A 39 -14.27 -17.74 15.33
CA ASP A 39 -15.63 -17.17 15.26
C ASP A 39 -15.66 -15.64 15.15
N GLN A 40 -14.55 -14.96 15.46
CA GLN A 40 -14.40 -13.51 15.33
C GLN A 40 -13.63 -13.11 14.06
N LEU A 41 -13.14 -14.08 13.29
CA LEU A 41 -12.35 -13.84 12.09
C LEU A 41 -13.16 -14.23 10.84
N PRO A 42 -13.23 -13.36 9.82
CA PRO A 42 -13.92 -13.70 8.57
C PRO A 42 -13.35 -14.97 7.92
N VAL A 43 -14.20 -15.74 7.27
CA VAL A 43 -13.80 -16.95 6.51
C VAL A 43 -12.72 -16.63 5.47
N GLU A 44 -12.80 -15.47 4.81
CA GLU A 44 -11.78 -15.00 3.84
C GLU A 44 -10.36 -15.00 4.45
N PHE A 45 -10.23 -14.71 5.75
CA PHE A 45 -8.96 -14.65 6.48
C PHE A 45 -8.62 -15.94 7.24
N GLY A 46 -9.42 -17.00 7.11
CA GLY A 46 -9.16 -18.31 7.71
C GLY A 46 -9.97 -18.62 8.97
N GLY A 47 -10.95 -17.80 9.34
CA GLY A 47 -11.88 -18.06 10.44
C GLY A 47 -13.18 -18.72 9.98
N THR A 48 -14.24 -18.51 10.76
CA THR A 48 -15.59 -19.05 10.52
C THR A 48 -16.68 -17.97 10.48
N MET A 49 -16.33 -16.70 10.74
CA MET A 49 -17.30 -15.61 10.72
C MET A 49 -17.78 -15.31 9.29
N THR A 50 -19.09 -15.17 9.14
CA THR A 50 -19.77 -14.78 7.90
C THR A 50 -20.77 -13.67 8.20
N ASP A 51 -21.14 -12.90 7.18
CA ASP A 51 -22.24 -11.94 7.30
C ASP A 51 -23.60 -12.67 7.47
N PRO A 52 -24.67 -11.95 7.88
CA PRO A 52 -26.01 -12.53 7.97
C PRO A 52 -26.54 -13.12 6.65
N ASP A 53 -26.01 -12.68 5.51
CA ASP A 53 -26.30 -13.21 4.17
C ASP A 53 -25.43 -14.42 3.78
N GLY A 54 -24.54 -14.85 4.67
CA GLY A 54 -23.58 -15.93 4.45
C GLY A 54 -22.29 -15.50 3.73
N ASN A 55 -22.06 -14.20 3.49
CA ASN A 55 -20.89 -13.74 2.77
C ASN A 55 -19.59 -13.97 3.57
N PRO A 56 -18.58 -14.70 3.02
CA PRO A 56 -17.34 -15.02 3.73
C PRO A 56 -16.42 -13.81 3.95
N LYS A 57 -16.69 -12.69 3.25
CA LYS A 57 -15.89 -11.47 3.31
C LYS A 57 -16.33 -10.49 4.40
N CYS A 58 -17.48 -10.74 5.04
CA CYS A 58 -18.00 -9.84 6.07
C CYS A 58 -18.09 -8.37 5.59
N LEU A 59 -18.67 -8.15 4.40
CA LEU A 59 -18.81 -6.83 3.76
C LEU A 59 -19.61 -5.84 4.60
N THR A 60 -20.47 -6.30 5.51
CA THR A 60 -21.17 -5.41 6.45
C THR A 60 -20.20 -4.71 7.42
N LYS A 61 -18.99 -5.24 7.62
CA LYS A 61 -17.97 -4.72 8.54
C LYS A 61 -16.70 -4.26 7.82
N ILE A 62 -16.34 -4.88 6.70
CA ILE A 62 -15.06 -4.68 6.02
C ILE A 62 -15.29 -4.14 4.60
N ASN A 63 -14.76 -2.95 4.33
CA ASN A 63 -14.74 -2.38 2.99
C ASN A 63 -13.49 -2.85 2.23
N TYR A 64 -13.68 -3.44 1.05
CA TYR A 64 -12.59 -3.97 0.21
C TYR A 64 -12.08 -2.94 -0.82
N GLY A 65 -12.49 -1.68 -0.70
CA GLY A 65 -12.19 -0.63 -1.67
C GLY A 65 -12.93 -0.83 -3.00
N GLY A 66 -12.36 -0.24 -4.04
CA GLY A 66 -12.90 -0.24 -5.39
C GLY A 66 -12.43 0.99 -6.16
N GLU A 67 -12.69 1.03 -7.46
CA GLU A 67 -12.47 2.25 -8.24
C GLU A 67 -13.44 3.34 -7.78
N VAL A 68 -12.91 4.51 -7.46
CA VAL A 68 -13.73 5.65 -7.05
C VAL A 68 -14.34 6.28 -8.30
N PRO A 69 -15.69 6.41 -8.40
CA PRO A 69 -16.31 7.02 -9.57
C PRO A 69 -15.84 8.45 -9.78
N LYS A 70 -15.60 8.84 -11.03
CA LYS A 70 -15.11 10.19 -11.42
C LYS A 70 -16.01 11.32 -10.92
N SER A 71 -17.30 11.07 -10.72
CA SER A 71 -18.23 12.04 -10.15
C SER A 71 -17.85 12.52 -8.74
N TYR A 72 -17.03 11.76 -8.02
CA TYR A 72 -16.52 12.14 -6.70
C TYR A 72 -15.20 12.92 -6.75
N TYR A 73 -14.62 13.14 -7.93
CA TYR A 73 -13.33 13.79 -8.05
C TYR A 73 -13.51 15.31 -7.90
N LEU A 74 -12.92 15.89 -6.86
CA LEU A 74 -12.97 17.34 -6.62
C LEU A 74 -11.85 18.11 -7.33
N CYS A 75 -10.81 17.41 -7.76
CA CYS A 75 -9.69 17.98 -8.48
C CYS A 75 -9.07 16.92 -9.40
N GLU A 76 -8.78 17.29 -10.64
CA GLU A 76 -8.12 16.40 -11.60
C GLU A 76 -6.61 16.30 -11.38
N GLN A 77 -5.98 17.33 -10.79
CA GLN A 77 -4.54 17.38 -10.57
C GLN A 77 -4.18 18.00 -9.21
N VAL A 78 -3.44 17.25 -8.40
CA VAL A 78 -2.82 17.80 -7.18
C VAL A 78 -1.66 18.69 -7.60
N ARG A 79 -1.55 19.89 -7.02
CA ARG A 79 -0.39 20.78 -7.24
C ARG A 79 0.88 20.09 -6.75
N LEU A 80 1.72 19.65 -7.68
CA LEU A 80 3.05 19.12 -7.39
C LEU A 80 4.05 20.28 -7.35
N GLN A 81 4.92 20.27 -6.35
CA GLN A 81 6.12 21.11 -6.32
C GLN A 81 7.25 20.29 -6.93
N TYR A 82 7.74 20.71 -8.10
CA TYR A 82 8.86 20.05 -8.76
C TYR A 82 10.17 20.49 -8.14
N GLU A 83 11.03 19.52 -7.83
CA GLU A 83 12.36 19.79 -7.26
C GLU A 83 13.29 20.45 -8.28
N HIS A 84 13.20 20.05 -9.55
CA HIS A 84 14.08 20.50 -10.62
C HIS A 84 13.29 20.98 -11.85
N THR A 85 13.57 22.22 -12.28
CA THR A 85 13.12 22.77 -13.56
C THR A 85 14.34 23.11 -14.42
N ARG A 86 14.32 22.70 -15.69
CA ARG A 86 15.42 22.90 -16.65
C ARG A 86 14.86 23.25 -18.03
N SER A 87 15.53 24.17 -18.72
CA SER A 87 15.21 24.51 -20.12
C SER A 87 15.93 23.54 -21.06
N VAL A 88 15.18 22.92 -21.98
CA VAL A 88 15.73 22.03 -23.01
C VAL A 88 15.52 22.67 -24.38
N GLY A 89 16.60 22.80 -25.15
CA GLY A 89 16.56 23.35 -26.50
C GLY A 89 15.76 22.47 -27.46
N ARG A 90 15.24 23.05 -28.55
CA ARG A 90 14.51 22.30 -29.58
C ARG A 90 15.43 21.24 -30.21
N GLY A 91 15.01 19.98 -30.15
CA GLY A 91 15.80 18.84 -30.66
C GLY A 91 16.91 18.36 -29.71
N SER A 92 17.00 18.92 -28.50
CA SER A 92 17.92 18.46 -27.46
C SER A 92 17.23 17.53 -26.45
N SER A 93 18.02 16.82 -25.65
CA SER A 93 17.55 15.96 -24.56
C SER A 93 18.34 16.22 -23.29
N LEU A 94 17.72 16.04 -22.13
CA LEU A 94 18.39 16.03 -20.83
C LEU A 94 18.33 14.61 -20.26
N GLN A 95 19.49 14.05 -19.90
CA GLN A 95 19.58 12.74 -19.26
C GLN A 95 19.79 12.92 -17.76
N VAL A 96 19.14 12.08 -16.96
CA VAL A 96 19.34 11.99 -15.52
C VAL A 96 19.81 10.57 -15.24
N GLU A 97 21.03 10.45 -14.74
CA GLU A 97 21.65 9.17 -14.43
C GLU A 97 21.56 8.91 -12.93
N ASN A 98 21.11 7.71 -12.55
CA ASN A 98 21.02 7.27 -11.17
C ASN A 98 21.79 5.96 -11.02
N GLU A 99 22.88 5.97 -10.26
CA GLU A 99 23.61 4.74 -9.93
C GLU A 99 22.82 3.93 -8.88
N ILE A 100 22.29 2.78 -9.29
CA ILE A 100 21.59 1.87 -8.39
C ILE A 100 22.58 0.83 -7.88
N LEU A 101 23.08 1.05 -6.67
CA LEU A 101 24.03 0.14 -6.01
C LEU A 101 23.36 -1.13 -5.46
N PHE A 102 22.05 -1.09 -5.20
CA PHE A 102 21.32 -2.18 -4.57
C PHE A 102 20.08 -2.58 -5.38
N PRO A 103 19.95 -3.85 -5.80
CA PRO A 103 18.75 -4.32 -6.49
C PRO A 103 17.52 -4.26 -5.57
N GLY A 104 16.36 -3.92 -6.13
CA GLY A 104 15.08 -3.86 -5.41
C GLY A 104 14.64 -2.45 -4.99
N CYS A 105 15.42 -1.41 -5.27
CA CYS A 105 14.99 -0.01 -5.19
C CYS A 105 13.92 0.33 -6.24
N VAL A 106 13.05 1.30 -5.93
CA VAL A 106 12.00 1.79 -6.85
C VAL A 106 12.29 3.24 -7.20
N LEU A 107 12.35 3.54 -8.50
CA LEU A 107 12.43 4.91 -9.02
C LEU A 107 11.01 5.41 -9.33
N ARG A 108 10.71 6.65 -8.92
CA ARG A 108 9.44 7.32 -9.20
C ARG A 108 9.72 8.64 -9.90
N CYS A 109 9.26 8.77 -11.14
CA CYS A 109 9.22 10.03 -11.86
C CYS A 109 7.76 10.51 -11.87
N PRO A 110 7.44 11.70 -11.31
CA PRO A 110 6.11 12.28 -11.47
C PRO A 110 5.84 12.54 -12.96
N GLU A 111 4.68 12.12 -13.46
CA GLU A 111 4.23 12.51 -14.80
C GLU A 111 3.97 14.03 -14.83
N VAL A 112 4.27 14.64 -15.98
CA VAL A 112 4.03 16.07 -16.29
C VAL A 112 2.67 16.27 -16.92
#